data_AF-A0A944I3Q7-F1
#
_entry.id   AF-A0A944I3Q7-F1
#
_cell.length_a   1.000
_cell.length_b   1.000
_cell.length_c   1.000
_cell.angle_alpha   90.00
_cell.angle_beta   90.00
_cell.angle_gamma   90.00
#
_symmetry.space_group_name_H-M   'P 1'
#
loop_
_entity.id
_entity.type
_entity.pdbx_description
1 polymer ?
#
loop_
_entity_poly.entity_id
_entity_poly.type
_entity_poly.pdbx_seq_one_letter_code
_entity_poly.pdbx_strand_id
1 'polypeptide(L)' 'MVTLETPRLILRRWREEDVAPMAAVNADPEVMRWIRDGSVRDEQQTRGGVQAWESE' A
#
# COMPACT_ATOMS: atom_id res chain seq x y z
N MET A 1 1.37 -19.48 -3.34
CA MET A 1 1.09 -18.10 -2.91
C MET A 1 -0.38 -18.02 -2.56
N VAL A 2 -0.71 -17.54 -1.37
CA VAL A 2 -2.10 -17.54 -0.86
C VAL A 2 -2.84 -16.32 -1.41
N THR A 3 -4.05 -16.56 -1.93
CA THR A 3 -5.01 -15.55 -2.37
C THR A 3 -6.31 -15.80 -1.62
N LEU A 4 -6.98 -14.72 -1.17
CA LEU A 4 -8.32 -14.80 -0.59
C LEU A 4 -9.32 -14.15 -1.55
N GLU A 5 -10.38 -14.86 -1.87
CA GLU A 5 -11.41 -14.39 -2.80
C GLU A 5 -12.74 -14.21 -2.07
N THR A 6 -13.45 -13.15 -2.41
CA THR A 6 -14.82 -12.87 -2.00
C THR A 6 -15.64 -12.59 -3.28
N PRO A 7 -16.98 -12.51 -3.22
CA PRO A 7 -17.78 -12.27 -4.42
C PRO A 7 -17.44 -11.00 -5.21
N ARG A 8 -16.77 -10.02 -4.58
CA ARG A 8 -16.44 -8.72 -5.20
C ARG A 8 -14.96 -8.37 -5.23
N LEU A 9 -14.12 -9.05 -4.43
CA LEU A 9 -12.74 -8.64 -4.19
C LEU A 9 -11.81 -9.85 -4.10
N ILE A 10 -10.57 -9.62 -4.55
CA ILE A 10 -9.44 -10.55 -4.43
C ILE A 10 -8.38 -9.87 -3.57
N LEU A 11 -7.95 -10.52 -2.50
CA LEU A 11 -6.76 -10.15 -1.74
C LEU A 11 -5.61 -11.06 -2.15
N ARG A 12 -4.57 -10.47 -2.73
CA ARG A 12 -3.34 -11.14 -3.18
C ARG A 12 -2.13 -10.40 -2.62
N ARG A 13 -0.94 -11.00 -2.68
CA ARG A 13 0.31 -10.26 -2.38
C ARG A 13 0.52 -9.11 -3.36
N TRP A 14 1.39 -8.20 -2.95
CA TRP A 14 1.78 -7.03 -3.71
C TRP A 14 2.50 -7.41 -5.02
N ARG A 15 2.31 -6.56 -6.02
CA ARG A 15 3.02 -6.55 -7.30
C ARG A 15 3.57 -5.15 -7.55
N GLU A 16 4.52 -5.08 -8.47
CA GLU A 16 5.13 -3.81 -8.88
C GLU A 16 4.10 -2.77 -9.35
N GLU A 17 3.07 -3.21 -10.10
CA GLU A 17 1.98 -2.38 -10.60
C GLU A 17 1.10 -1.74 -9.51
N ASP A 18 1.14 -2.26 -8.28
CA ASP A 18 0.31 -1.77 -7.18
C ASP A 18 0.96 -0.61 -6.41
N VAL A 19 2.25 -0.35 -6.64
CA VAL A 19 2.99 0.72 -5.94
C VAL A 19 2.39 2.08 -6.27
N ALA A 20 2.14 2.37 -7.54
CA ALA A 20 1.59 3.64 -7.97
C ALA A 20 0.19 3.96 -7.36
N PRO A 21 -0.81 3.05 -7.42
CA PRO A 21 -2.10 3.33 -6.78
C PRO A 21 -2.00 3.41 -5.25
N MET A 22 -1.13 2.63 -4.61
CA MET A 22 -0.91 2.76 -3.16
C MET A 22 -0.19 4.07 -2.81
N ALA A 23 0.73 4.55 -3.66
CA ALA A 23 1.40 5.83 -3.46
C ALA A 23 0.41 6.99 -3.53
N ALA A 24 -0.59 6.94 -4.41
CA ALA A 24 -1.66 7.93 -4.45
C ALA A 24 -2.45 7.98 -3.13
N VAL A 25 -2.74 6.82 -2.52
CA VAL A 25 -3.40 6.74 -1.21
C VAL A 25 -2.51 7.30 -0.10
N ASN A 26 -1.22 6.94 -0.09
CA ASN A 26 -0.27 7.41 0.93
C ASN A 26 0.14 8.88 0.75
N ALA A 27 -0.07 9.47 -0.42
CA ALA A 27 0.17 10.88 -0.69
C ALA A 27 -1.01 11.76 -0.27
N ASP A 28 -2.18 11.18 0.02
CA ASP A 28 -3.37 11.93 0.41
C ASP A 28 -3.32 12.32 1.91
N PRO A 29 -3.25 13.63 2.25
CA PRO A 29 -3.22 14.08 3.63
C PRO A 29 -4.52 13.78 4.39
N GLU A 30 -5.67 13.67 3.69
CA GLU A 30 -6.94 13.33 4.33
C GLU A 30 -6.97 11.87 4.80
N VAL A 31 -6.27 10.98 4.08
CA VAL A 31 -6.06 9.59 4.49
C VAL A 31 -5.00 9.55 5.60
N MET A 32 -3.83 10.15 5.35
CA MET A 32 -2.65 9.97 6.19
C MET A 32 -2.75 10.66 7.54
N ARG A 33 -3.59 11.68 7.73
CA ARG A 33 -3.80 12.31 9.06
C ARG A 33 -4.17 11.32 10.18
N TRP A 34 -4.71 10.15 9.83
CA TRP A 34 -5.07 9.09 10.77
C TRP A 34 -3.98 8.04 10.99
N ILE A 35 -2.89 8.10 10.22
CA ILE A 35 -1.85 7.07 10.16
C ILE A 35 -0.57 7.62 10.80
N ARG A 36 -0.14 7.00 11.89
CA ARG A 36 1.09 7.34 12.64
C ARG A 36 1.14 8.84 13.02
N ASP A 37 2.09 9.58 12.46
CA ASP A 37 2.34 11.00 12.77
C ASP A 37 1.65 11.95 11.78
N GLY A 38 0.86 11.43 10.85
CA GLY A 38 0.13 12.24 9.87
C GLY A 38 0.95 12.61 8.63
N SER A 39 2.23 12.22 8.54
CA SER A 39 3.06 12.54 7.37
C SER A 39 2.62 11.74 6.13
N VAL A 40 2.45 12.46 5.01
CA VAL A 40 2.25 11.83 3.70
C VAL A 40 3.52 11.15 3.21
N ARG A 41 3.39 10.15 2.33
CA ARG A 41 4.54 9.44 1.75
C ARG A 41 4.56 9.60 0.24
N ASP A 42 5.75 9.73 -0.31
CA ASP A 42 5.97 9.66 -1.75
C ASP A 42 5.99 8.21 -2.27
N GLU A 43 6.17 8.05 -3.58
CA GLU A 43 6.21 6.74 -4.23
C GLU A 43 7.40 5.89 -3.76
N GLN A 44 8.57 6.49 -3.53
CA GLN A 44 9.77 5.77 -3.10
C GLN A 44 9.60 5.21 -1.68
N GLN A 45 9.06 6.03 -0.77
CA GLN A 45 8.74 5.62 0.60
C GLN A 45 7.64 4.56 0.64
N THR A 46 6.65 4.66 -0.25
CA THR A 46 5.59 3.66 -0.40
C THR A 46 6.16 2.32 -0.89
N ARG A 47 7.01 2.35 -1.92
CA ARG A 47 7.72 1.18 -2.45
C ARG A 47 8.53 0.48 -1.37
N GLY A 48 9.30 1.22 -0.58
CA GLY A 48 10.06 0.66 0.54
C GLY A 48 9.17 -0.03 1.57
N GLY A 49 7.99 0.54 1.86
CA GLY A 49 6.99 -0.09 2.73
C GLY A 49 6.44 -1.40 2.16
N VAL A 50 6.06 -1.42 0.88
CA VAL A 50 5.56 -2.63 0.19
C VAL A 50 6.63 -3.74 0.19
N GLN A 51 7.88 -3.40 -0.09
CA GLN A 51 8.99 -4.37 -0.09
C GLN A 51 9.24 -4.98 1.30
N ALA A 52 9.16 -4.18 2.36
CA ALA A 52 9.32 -4.66 3.72
C ALA A 52 8.27 -5.74 4.07
N TRP A 53 6.99 -5.51 3.71
CA TRP A 53 5.90 -6.47 3.95
C TRP A 53 6.01 -7.77 3.15
N GLU A 54 6.67 -7.77 1.99
CA GLU A 54 6.91 -9.00 1.22
C GLU A 54 8.15 -9.78 1.72
N SER A 55 9.03 -9.14 2.49
CA SER A 55 10.21 -9.77 3.09
C SER A 55 9.97 -10.40 4.47
N GLU A 56 8.81 -10.13 5.08
CA GLU A 56 8.32 -10.75 6.33
C GLU A 56 7.52 -12.05 6.07
#